data_AF-A9MK99-F1
#
_entry.id   AF-A9MK99-F1
#
_cell.length_a   1.000
_cell.length_b   1.000
_cell.length_c   1.000
_cell.angle_alpha   90.00
_cell.angle_beta   90.00
_cell.angle_gamma   90.00
#
_symmetry.space_group_name_H-M   'P 1'
#
loop_
_entity.id
_entity.type
_entity.pdbx_description
1 polymer ?
#
loop_
_entity_poly.entity_id
_entity_poly.type
_entity_poly.pdbx_seq_one_letter_code
_entity_poly.pdbx_strand_id
1 'polypeptide(L)'
;MDYPAMAQDLLDTLDARQIEKATFIGHSMGGKAVMALTALAPDRIDRLVAIDIAPVDYHVRRHDRIFAAINAVSESDATSRQQAASIMRQHLNEEGVIQFLLKSWVEGEWRFNVPVLWDQYPYIVGWETIPPWEHPALFIPGGNSPYVTEAYRDELLAQFPLARAHVIAGAGHWVHAEKPEAVLRAIRRYLHDKR
;
A
#
# COMPACT_ATOMS: atom_id res chain seq x y z
N MET A 1 -13.62 6.88 -4.17
CA MET A 1 -12.34 6.18 -4.41
C MET A 1 -12.30 5.01 -3.45
N ASP A 2 -12.59 3.81 -3.95
CA ASP A 2 -12.64 2.56 -3.19
C ASP A 2 -11.83 1.46 -3.90
N TYR A 3 -11.72 0.29 -3.28
CA TYR A 3 -10.90 -0.80 -3.80
C TYR A 3 -11.48 -1.49 -5.04
N PRO A 4 -12.80 -1.68 -5.19
CA PRO A 4 -13.37 -2.14 -6.46
C PRO A 4 -13.03 -1.21 -7.63
N ALA A 5 -13.12 0.13 -7.44
CA ALA A 5 -12.73 1.08 -8.47
C ALA A 5 -11.24 1.00 -8.80
N MET A 6 -10.36 0.94 -7.79
CA MET A 6 -8.92 0.77 -8.04
C MET A 6 -8.58 -0.56 -8.71
N ALA A 7 -9.31 -1.64 -8.40
CA ALA A 7 -9.15 -2.93 -9.08
C ALA A 7 -9.58 -2.83 -10.55
N GLN A 8 -10.66 -2.12 -10.85
CA GLN A 8 -11.07 -1.84 -12.22
C GLN A 8 -9.99 -1.03 -12.96
N ASP A 9 -9.38 -0.02 -12.33
CA ASP A 9 -8.29 0.75 -12.94
C ASP A 9 -7.08 -0.15 -13.30
N LEU A 10 -6.76 -1.15 -12.47
CA LEU A 10 -5.73 -2.14 -12.78
C LEU A 10 -6.11 -2.98 -14.00
N LEU A 11 -7.37 -3.44 -14.07
CA LEU A 11 -7.90 -4.24 -15.16
C LEU A 11 -7.88 -3.45 -16.49
N ASP A 12 -8.40 -2.23 -16.47
CA ASP A 12 -8.42 -1.31 -17.61
C ASP A 12 -7.00 -1.00 -18.08
N THR A 13 -6.04 -0.88 -17.16
CA THR A 13 -4.63 -0.70 -17.49
C THR A 13 -4.05 -1.91 -18.19
N LEU A 14 -4.37 -3.14 -17.76
CA LEU A 14 -3.94 -4.35 -18.47
C LEU A 14 -4.50 -4.39 -19.88
N ASP A 15 -5.79 -4.08 -20.04
CA ASP A 15 -6.48 -4.09 -21.34
C ASP A 15 -5.91 -3.05 -22.29
N ALA A 16 -5.71 -1.82 -21.82
CA ALA A 16 -5.08 -0.74 -22.59
C ALA A 16 -3.64 -1.07 -23.02
N ARG A 17 -2.96 -1.97 -22.31
CA ARG A 17 -1.61 -2.45 -22.63
C ARG A 17 -1.56 -3.81 -23.31
N GLN A 18 -2.73 -4.39 -23.61
CA GLN A 18 -2.85 -5.72 -24.22
C GLN A 18 -2.12 -6.82 -23.41
N ILE A 19 -2.13 -6.70 -22.08
CA ILE A 19 -1.53 -7.68 -21.18
C ILE A 19 -2.63 -8.63 -20.70
N GLU A 20 -2.60 -9.86 -21.18
CA GLU A 20 -3.61 -10.88 -20.80
C GLU A 20 -3.55 -11.21 -19.30
N LYS A 21 -2.35 -11.38 -18.74
CA LYS A 21 -2.17 -11.78 -17.33
C LYS A 21 -0.85 -11.24 -16.78
N ALA A 22 -0.84 -10.83 -15.52
CA ALA A 22 0.36 -10.26 -14.88
C ALA A 22 0.57 -10.76 -13.44
N THR A 23 1.82 -10.72 -12.98
CA THR A 23 2.12 -10.79 -11.54
C THR A 23 1.96 -9.40 -10.93
N PHE A 24 1.25 -9.31 -9.81
CA PHE A 24 1.01 -8.06 -9.11
C PHE A 24 1.76 -8.00 -7.79
N ILE A 25 2.42 -6.87 -7.53
CA ILE A 25 3.14 -6.58 -6.30
C ILE A 25 2.65 -5.22 -5.80
N GLY A 26 1.94 -5.20 -4.68
CA GLY A 26 1.36 -3.99 -4.12
C GLY A 26 1.83 -3.74 -2.69
N HIS A 27 2.11 -2.48 -2.35
CA HIS A 27 2.40 -2.04 -0.98
C HIS A 27 1.20 -1.31 -0.40
N SER A 28 0.87 -1.58 0.87
CA SER A 28 -0.16 -0.86 1.60
C SER A 28 -1.48 -0.78 0.80
N MET A 29 -2.03 0.43 0.58
CA MET A 29 -3.19 0.67 -0.29
C MET A 29 -3.11 -0.02 -1.66
N GLY A 30 -1.94 0.00 -2.32
CA GLY A 30 -1.75 -0.70 -3.60
C GLY A 30 -1.85 -2.22 -3.46
N GLY A 31 -1.48 -2.78 -2.31
CA GLY A 31 -1.69 -4.19 -2.02
C GLY A 31 -3.17 -4.53 -1.82
N LYS A 32 -3.96 -3.65 -1.17
CA LYS A 32 -5.42 -3.81 -1.09
C LYS A 32 -6.10 -3.71 -2.45
N ALA A 33 -5.68 -2.80 -3.33
CA ALA A 33 -6.18 -2.75 -4.71
C ALA A 33 -5.91 -4.05 -5.48
N VAL A 34 -4.70 -4.61 -5.34
CA VAL A 34 -4.32 -5.89 -5.94
C VAL A 34 -5.12 -7.06 -5.33
N MET A 35 -5.36 -7.06 -4.02
CA MET A 35 -6.22 -8.07 -3.38
C MET A 35 -7.67 -7.96 -3.87
N ALA A 36 -8.22 -6.76 -4.03
CA ALA A 36 -9.56 -6.58 -4.57
C ALA A 36 -9.69 -7.07 -6.02
N LEU A 37 -8.61 -6.98 -6.82
CA LEU A 37 -8.58 -7.54 -8.16
C LEU A 37 -8.80 -9.05 -8.19
N THR A 38 -8.49 -9.80 -7.12
CA THR A 38 -8.77 -11.24 -7.08
C THR A 38 -10.26 -11.56 -7.05
N ALA A 39 -11.09 -10.64 -6.56
CA ALA A 39 -12.55 -10.78 -6.58
C ALA A 39 -13.15 -10.33 -7.91
N LEU A 40 -12.55 -9.32 -8.55
CA LEU A 40 -13.05 -8.73 -9.79
C LEU A 40 -12.66 -9.52 -11.04
N ALA A 41 -11.38 -9.90 -11.16
CA ALA A 41 -10.83 -10.52 -12.36
C ALA A 41 -9.69 -11.50 -12.01
N PRO A 42 -9.97 -12.58 -11.26
CA PRO A 42 -8.94 -13.52 -10.78
C PRO A 42 -8.09 -14.11 -11.90
N ASP A 43 -8.67 -14.37 -13.07
CA ASP A 43 -7.97 -14.97 -14.22
C ASP A 43 -6.87 -14.05 -14.81
N ARG A 44 -6.89 -12.76 -14.47
CA ARG A 44 -5.92 -11.75 -14.91
C ARG A 44 -4.68 -11.69 -14.01
N ILE A 45 -4.64 -12.48 -12.93
CA ILE A 45 -3.57 -12.51 -11.95
C ILE A 45 -2.77 -13.81 -12.07
N ASP A 46 -1.46 -13.70 -12.29
CA ASP A 46 -0.54 -14.84 -12.33
C ASP A 46 -0.05 -15.23 -10.93
N ARG A 47 0.38 -14.22 -10.16
CA ARG A 47 0.88 -14.31 -8.79
C ARG A 47 0.61 -12.99 -8.08
N LEU A 48 0.41 -13.06 -6.76
CA LEU A 48 0.16 -11.88 -5.91
C LEU A 48 1.24 -11.75 -4.83
N VAL A 49 1.75 -10.53 -4.63
CA VAL A 49 2.56 -10.13 -3.47
C VAL A 49 1.94 -8.89 -2.81
N ALA A 50 1.65 -8.98 -1.52
CA ALA A 50 1.18 -7.88 -0.69
C ALA A 50 2.28 -7.50 0.33
N ILE A 51 2.80 -6.27 0.24
CA ILE A 51 3.85 -5.76 1.12
C ILE A 51 3.20 -4.94 2.24
N ASP A 52 3.38 -5.43 3.46
CA ASP A 52 2.95 -4.82 4.73
C ASP A 52 1.50 -4.32 4.76
N ILE A 53 0.58 -5.21 4.39
CA ILE A 53 -0.86 -4.92 4.39
C ILE A 53 -1.68 -6.21 4.56
N ALA A 54 -2.73 -6.15 5.37
CA ALA A 54 -3.77 -7.16 5.50
C ALA A 54 -5.10 -6.71 4.86
N PRO A 55 -5.94 -7.65 4.37
CA PRO A 55 -7.26 -7.37 3.80
C PRO A 55 -8.31 -7.18 4.93
N VAL A 56 -8.16 -6.11 5.71
CA VAL A 56 -9.01 -5.79 6.86
C VAL A 56 -9.34 -4.31 6.90
N ASP A 57 -10.47 -3.93 7.51
CA ASP A 57 -10.71 -2.55 7.92
C ASP A 57 -9.93 -2.30 9.21
N TYR A 58 -8.98 -1.37 9.17
CA TYR A 58 -8.15 -1.09 10.35
C TYR A 58 -8.89 -0.31 11.44
N HIS A 59 -10.05 0.31 11.15
CA HIS A 59 -10.88 1.10 12.06
C HIS A 59 -10.10 2.18 12.85
N VAL A 60 -9.04 2.73 12.26
CA VAL A 60 -8.20 3.76 12.91
C VAL A 60 -7.80 4.87 11.95
N ARG A 61 -7.64 6.08 12.51
CA ARG A 61 -7.02 7.21 11.81
C ARG A 61 -5.52 7.26 12.12
N ARG A 62 -4.70 6.96 11.11
CA ARG A 62 -3.22 6.88 11.20
C ARG A 62 -2.53 8.10 10.57
N HIS A 63 -3.24 8.91 9.79
CA HIS A 63 -2.63 9.93 8.93
C HIS A 63 -3.03 11.38 9.26
N ASP A 64 -3.71 11.64 10.37
CA ASP A 64 -4.20 13.01 10.67
C ASP A 64 -3.06 14.03 10.82
N ARG A 65 -1.93 13.64 11.44
CA ARG A 65 -0.73 14.49 11.49
C ARG A 65 -0.08 14.69 10.12
N ILE A 66 -0.16 13.69 9.25
CA ILE A 66 0.33 13.79 7.86
C ILE A 66 -0.53 14.78 7.07
N PHE A 67 -1.85 14.70 7.17
CA PHE A 67 -2.76 15.67 6.56
C PHE A 67 -2.54 17.09 7.10
N ALA A 68 -2.34 17.24 8.41
CA ALA A 68 -2.00 18.53 9.00
C ALA A 68 -0.70 19.10 8.41
N ALA A 69 0.34 18.27 8.28
CA ALA A 69 1.62 18.69 7.67
C ALA A 69 1.47 19.08 6.19
N ILE A 70 0.69 18.31 5.42
CA ILE A 70 0.41 18.57 4.01
C ILE A 70 -0.33 19.90 3.84
N ASN A 71 -1.38 20.13 4.63
CA ASN A 71 -2.16 21.37 4.60
C ASN A 71 -1.32 22.57 5.02
N ALA A 72 -0.50 22.43 6.07
CA ALA A 72 0.41 23.50 6.51
C ALA A 72 1.41 23.92 5.41
N VAL A 73 1.87 22.98 4.58
CA VAL A 73 2.70 23.31 3.40
C VAL A 73 1.88 24.04 2.35
N SER A 74 0.67 23.54 2.03
CA SER A 74 -0.22 24.17 1.03
C SER A 74 -0.67 25.58 1.40
N GLU A 75 -0.79 25.88 2.70
CA GLU A 75 -1.18 27.18 3.24
C GLU A 75 0.01 28.15 3.39
N SER A 76 1.22 27.71 3.04
CA SER A 76 2.46 28.50 3.16
C SER A 76 2.96 29.03 1.82
N ASP A 77 3.95 29.94 1.86
CA ASP A 77 4.66 30.43 0.67
C ASP A 77 5.85 29.52 0.26
N ALA A 78 5.85 28.24 0.63
CA ALA A 78 6.97 27.34 0.37
C ALA A 78 7.11 27.03 -1.14
N THR A 79 8.20 27.47 -1.76
CA THR A 79 8.48 27.23 -3.19
C THR A 79 9.48 26.11 -3.43
N SER A 80 10.17 25.66 -2.38
CA SER A 80 11.16 24.59 -2.45
C SER A 80 10.81 23.42 -1.53
N ARG A 81 11.29 22.23 -1.91
CA ARG A 81 11.19 21.03 -1.05
C ARG A 81 11.88 21.21 0.31
N GLN A 82 12.93 22.04 0.39
CA GLN A 82 13.60 22.31 1.65
C GLN A 82 12.73 23.12 2.60
N GLN A 83 12.04 24.15 2.10
CA GLN A 83 11.07 24.93 2.89
C GLN A 83 9.88 24.07 3.32
N ALA A 84 9.30 23.30 2.39
CA ALA A 84 8.22 22.38 2.70
C ALA A 84 8.63 21.35 3.78
N ALA A 85 9.84 20.78 3.68
CA ALA A 85 10.38 19.87 4.71
C ALA A 85 10.45 20.53 6.09
N SER A 86 10.92 21.78 6.18
CA SER A 86 11.01 22.51 7.45
C SER A 86 9.64 22.73 8.09
N ILE A 87 8.58 22.93 7.29
CA ILE A 87 7.21 23.02 7.80
C ILE A 87 6.73 21.65 8.27
N MET A 88 6.91 20.60 7.45
CA MET A 88 6.45 19.25 7.79
C MET A 88 7.09 18.70 9.09
N ARG A 89 8.35 19.05 9.38
CA ARG A 89 9.04 18.67 10.62
C ARG A 89 8.40 19.24 11.89
N GLN A 90 7.53 20.23 11.78
CA GLN A 90 6.78 20.77 12.92
C GLN A 90 5.63 19.84 13.33
N HIS A 91 5.22 18.93 12.43
CA HIS A 91 4.09 18.02 12.61
C HIS A 91 4.50 16.55 12.68
N LEU A 92 5.62 16.20 12.05
CA LEU A 92 6.11 14.83 11.87
C LEU A 92 7.56 14.69 12.37
N ASN A 93 7.87 13.57 13.01
CA ASN A 93 9.21 13.29 13.53
C ASN A 93 10.01 12.34 12.62
N GLU A 94 9.32 11.63 11.73
CA GLU A 94 9.87 10.59 10.87
C GLU A 94 10.40 11.20 9.57
N GLU A 95 11.70 11.52 9.53
CA GLU A 95 12.34 12.15 8.36
C GLU A 95 12.12 11.34 7.07
N GLY A 96 12.13 10.00 7.14
CA GLY A 96 11.84 9.14 6.00
C GLY A 96 10.44 9.36 5.41
N VAL A 97 9.43 9.58 6.26
CA VAL A 97 8.04 9.86 5.83
C VAL A 97 7.95 11.23 5.18
N ILE A 98 8.61 12.24 5.75
CA ILE A 98 8.68 13.59 5.18
C ILE A 98 9.30 13.53 3.77
N GLN A 99 10.46 12.90 3.63
CA GLN A 99 11.15 12.78 2.34
C GLN A 99 10.34 11.98 1.32
N PHE A 100 9.60 10.96 1.76
CA PHE A 100 8.68 10.21 0.91
C PHE A 100 7.56 11.11 0.37
N LEU A 101 6.84 11.81 1.24
CA LEU A 101 5.74 12.70 0.86
C LEU A 101 6.22 13.79 -0.11
N LEU A 102 7.37 14.41 0.17
CA LEU A 102 7.97 15.45 -0.67
C LEU A 102 8.38 14.99 -2.07
N LYS A 103 8.43 13.69 -2.37
CA LYS A 103 8.56 13.21 -3.76
C LYS A 103 7.38 13.68 -4.62
N SER A 104 6.22 13.85 -4.02
CA SER A 104 4.99 14.32 -4.66
C SER A 104 4.77 15.83 -4.54
N TRP A 105 5.67 16.57 -3.90
CA TRP A 105 5.70 18.03 -3.95
C TRP A 105 6.54 18.48 -5.14
N VAL A 106 5.90 19.09 -6.14
CA VAL A 106 6.52 19.49 -7.41
C VAL A 106 5.96 20.85 -7.80
N GLU A 107 6.84 21.82 -8.07
CA GLU A 107 6.45 23.16 -8.55
C GLU A 107 5.45 23.89 -7.64
N GLY A 108 5.53 23.66 -6.33
CA GLY A 108 4.65 24.30 -5.35
C GLY A 108 3.28 23.61 -5.18
N GLU A 109 3.11 22.41 -5.73
CA GLU A 109 1.84 21.69 -5.68
C GLU A 109 2.01 20.22 -5.26
N TRP A 110 0.98 19.67 -4.60
CA TRP A 110 0.88 18.25 -4.29
C TRP A 110 0.34 17.48 -5.50
N ARG A 111 1.09 16.48 -5.97
CA ARG A 111 0.68 15.62 -7.10
C ARG A 111 -0.50 14.71 -6.77
N PHE A 112 -0.70 14.36 -5.51
CA PHE A 112 -1.87 13.60 -5.08
C PHE A 112 -3.04 14.55 -4.74
N ASN A 113 -4.26 14.10 -4.99
CA ASN A 113 -5.46 14.88 -4.75
C ASN A 113 -5.81 14.89 -3.25
N VAL A 114 -5.28 15.86 -2.50
CA VAL A 114 -5.44 15.96 -1.04
C VAL A 114 -6.91 15.98 -0.61
N PRO A 115 -7.82 16.80 -1.20
CA PRO A 115 -9.23 16.80 -0.82
C PRO A 115 -9.91 15.43 -0.97
N VAL A 116 -9.66 14.74 -2.09
CA VAL A 116 -10.25 13.40 -2.31
C VAL A 116 -9.66 12.38 -1.35
N LEU A 117 -8.35 12.40 -1.11
CA LEU A 117 -7.73 11.49 -0.14
C LEU A 117 -8.26 11.68 1.28
N TRP A 118 -8.55 12.92 1.67
CA TRP A 118 -9.15 13.23 2.97
C TRP A 118 -10.58 12.71 3.07
N ASP A 119 -11.42 13.07 2.10
CA ASP A 119 -12.83 12.70 2.06
C ASP A 119 -13.03 11.18 1.97
N GLN A 120 -12.20 10.52 1.17
CA GLN A 120 -12.27 9.09 0.93
C GLN A 120 -11.42 8.27 1.91
N TYR A 121 -10.78 8.91 2.90
CA TYR A 121 -9.91 8.24 3.84
C TYR A 121 -10.54 7.02 4.54
N PRO A 122 -11.82 7.04 4.97
CA PRO A 122 -12.47 5.85 5.56
C PRO A 122 -12.44 4.64 4.63
N TYR A 123 -12.60 4.82 3.32
CA TYR A 123 -12.55 3.73 2.34
C TYR A 123 -11.10 3.25 2.09
N ILE A 124 -10.11 4.14 2.20
CA ILE A 124 -8.69 3.80 2.05
C ILE A 124 -8.21 2.93 3.23
N VAL A 125 -8.50 3.34 4.47
CA VAL A 125 -8.14 2.50 5.62
C VAL A 125 -9.08 1.31 5.81
N GLY A 126 -10.31 1.45 5.31
CA GLY A 126 -11.35 0.44 5.34
C GLY A 126 -11.09 -0.73 4.40
N TRP A 127 -12.00 -1.69 4.42
CA TRP A 127 -11.96 -2.85 3.55
C TRP A 127 -13.34 -3.48 3.44
N GLU A 128 -13.64 -4.00 2.26
CA GLU A 128 -14.79 -4.88 2.04
C GLU A 128 -14.27 -6.30 1.91
N THR A 129 -14.83 -7.24 2.69
CA THR A 129 -14.39 -8.64 2.64
C THR A 129 -14.65 -9.22 1.27
N ILE A 130 -13.64 -9.87 0.69
CA ILE A 130 -13.73 -10.50 -0.62
C ILE A 130 -13.88 -12.02 -0.53
N PRO A 131 -14.37 -12.69 -1.59
CA PRO A 131 -14.36 -14.15 -1.66
C PRO A 131 -12.94 -14.72 -1.55
N PRO A 132 -12.77 -15.96 -1.03
CA PRO A 132 -11.47 -16.60 -0.92
C PRO A 132 -10.78 -16.73 -2.29
N TRP A 133 -9.49 -16.37 -2.35
CA TRP A 133 -8.64 -16.62 -3.51
C TRP A 133 -7.77 -17.86 -3.25
N GLU A 134 -8.15 -18.98 -3.85
CA GLU A 134 -7.53 -20.30 -3.63
C GLU A 134 -6.20 -20.49 -4.39
N HIS A 135 -5.34 -19.47 -4.37
CA HIS A 135 -4.01 -19.50 -4.96
C HIS A 135 -2.96 -19.04 -3.95
N PRO A 136 -1.69 -19.51 -4.08
CA PRO A 136 -0.61 -18.99 -3.25
C PRO A 136 -0.51 -17.46 -3.36
N ALA A 137 -0.41 -16.79 -2.22
CA ALA A 137 -0.24 -15.33 -2.12
C ALA A 137 0.91 -15.03 -1.15
N LEU A 138 1.88 -14.20 -1.53
CA LEU A 138 2.97 -13.81 -0.64
C LEU A 138 2.62 -12.54 0.10
N PHE A 139 2.64 -12.59 1.44
CA PHE A 139 2.57 -11.43 2.30
C PHE A 139 3.95 -11.14 2.89
N ILE A 140 4.39 -9.89 2.86
CA ILE A 140 5.69 -9.45 3.38
C ILE A 140 5.49 -8.37 4.45
N PRO A 141 5.21 -8.75 5.71
CA PRO A 141 5.09 -7.81 6.82
C PRO A 141 6.42 -7.20 7.25
N GLY A 142 6.42 -5.96 7.71
CA GLY A 142 7.51 -5.38 8.48
C GLY A 142 7.43 -5.83 9.94
N GLY A 143 8.53 -6.32 10.51
CA GLY A 143 8.54 -6.84 11.88
C GLY A 143 8.25 -5.79 12.97
N ASN A 144 8.45 -4.52 12.67
CA ASN A 144 8.12 -3.40 13.55
C ASN A 144 6.82 -2.69 13.11
N SER A 145 6.05 -3.29 12.19
CA SER A 145 4.86 -2.68 11.61
C SER A 145 3.56 -3.31 12.16
N PRO A 146 2.54 -2.49 12.50
CA PRO A 146 1.26 -2.98 12.99
C PRO A 146 0.22 -3.23 11.87
N TYR A 147 0.64 -3.40 10.61
CA TYR A 147 -0.28 -3.60 9.48
C TYR A 147 -0.65 -5.05 9.23
N VAL A 148 0.19 -6.01 9.62
CA VAL A 148 -0.10 -7.45 9.53
C VAL A 148 0.27 -8.11 10.85
N THR A 149 -0.66 -8.04 11.80
CA THR A 149 -0.51 -8.62 13.14
C THR A 149 -1.34 -9.88 13.29
N GLU A 150 -1.09 -10.65 14.35
CA GLU A 150 -1.86 -11.86 14.68
C GLU A 150 -3.36 -11.61 14.77
N ALA A 151 -3.78 -10.41 15.22
CA ALA A 151 -5.19 -10.03 15.30
C ALA A 151 -5.92 -10.03 13.96
N TYR A 152 -5.20 -9.90 12.84
CA TYR A 152 -5.77 -9.88 11.48
C TYR A 152 -5.61 -11.22 10.76
N ARG A 153 -5.04 -12.23 11.43
CA ARG A 153 -4.66 -13.51 10.80
C ARG A 153 -5.86 -14.27 10.29
N ASP A 154 -6.92 -14.37 11.07
CA ASP A 154 -8.11 -15.16 10.71
C ASP A 154 -8.85 -14.54 9.52
N GLU A 155 -9.03 -13.22 9.52
CA GLU A 155 -9.61 -12.48 8.39
C GLU A 155 -8.75 -12.58 7.12
N LEU A 156 -7.42 -12.52 7.27
CA LEU A 156 -6.49 -12.71 6.16
C LEU A 156 -6.62 -14.12 5.58
N LEU A 157 -6.62 -15.16 6.41
CA LEU A 157 -6.70 -16.54 5.93
C LEU A 157 -8.08 -16.94 5.41
N ALA A 158 -9.14 -16.28 5.87
CA ALA A 158 -10.48 -16.45 5.29
C ALA A 158 -10.52 -16.01 3.82
N GLN A 159 -9.76 -14.98 3.45
CA GLN A 159 -9.72 -14.41 2.10
C GLN A 159 -8.56 -14.97 1.26
N PHE A 160 -7.45 -15.33 1.89
CA PHE A 160 -6.25 -15.88 1.26
C PHE A 160 -5.81 -17.16 1.97
N PRO A 161 -6.52 -18.29 1.78
CA PRO A 161 -6.29 -19.52 2.53
C PRO A 161 -4.90 -20.14 2.28
N LEU A 162 -4.27 -19.83 1.14
CA LEU A 162 -2.91 -20.27 0.79
C LEU A 162 -1.86 -19.16 0.98
N ALA A 163 -2.15 -18.18 1.83
CA ALA A 163 -1.21 -17.11 2.16
C ALA A 163 0.08 -17.64 2.77
N ARG A 164 1.20 -17.04 2.34
CA ARG A 164 2.54 -17.29 2.87
C ARG A 164 3.08 -15.98 3.41
N ALA A 165 3.36 -15.92 4.71
CA ALA A 165 3.94 -14.72 5.32
C ALA A 165 5.47 -14.84 5.42
N HIS A 166 6.18 -13.78 5.06
CA HIS A 166 7.61 -13.64 5.28
C HIS A 166 7.91 -12.30 5.96
N VAL A 167 7.98 -12.32 7.29
CA VAL A 167 8.21 -11.13 8.11
C VAL A 167 9.66 -10.66 7.98
N ILE A 168 9.85 -9.38 7.67
CA ILE A 168 11.17 -8.75 7.60
C ILE A 168 11.49 -8.08 8.94
N ALA A 169 12.35 -8.73 9.73
CA ALA A 169 12.74 -8.25 11.04
C ALA A 169 13.39 -6.85 10.99
N GLY A 170 13.03 -6.00 11.95
CA GLY A 170 13.59 -4.66 12.09
C GLY A 170 13.23 -3.68 10.96
N ALA A 171 12.15 -3.94 10.21
CA ALA A 171 11.59 -3.02 9.23
C ALA A 171 10.22 -2.49 9.68
N GLY A 172 9.97 -1.19 9.44
CA GLY A 172 8.68 -0.54 9.60
C GLY A 172 7.76 -0.73 8.40
N HIS A 173 6.86 0.24 8.15
CA HIS A 173 5.83 0.12 7.12
C HIS A 173 6.36 0.16 5.68
N TRP A 174 7.42 0.92 5.43
CA TRP A 174 8.06 1.01 4.12
C TRP A 174 9.14 -0.06 3.99
N VAL A 175 8.74 -1.33 4.16
CA VAL A 175 9.64 -2.50 4.22
C VAL A 175 10.62 -2.54 3.03
N HIS A 176 10.12 -2.22 1.84
CA HIS A 176 10.89 -2.20 0.59
C HIS A 176 11.86 -1.02 0.49
N ALA A 177 11.63 0.09 1.20
CA ALA A 177 12.59 1.20 1.30
C ALA A 177 13.66 0.92 2.37
N GLU A 178 13.28 0.28 3.48
CA GLU A 178 14.19 0.01 4.60
C GLU A 178 15.09 -1.22 4.39
N LYS A 179 14.53 -2.30 3.82
CA LYS A 179 15.20 -3.59 3.63
C LYS A 179 14.97 -4.16 2.21
N PRO A 180 15.29 -3.41 1.14
CA PRO A 180 14.98 -3.79 -0.24
C PRO A 180 15.50 -5.18 -0.63
N GLU A 181 16.72 -5.53 -0.21
CA GLU A 181 17.32 -6.83 -0.53
C GLU A 181 16.58 -8.00 0.10
N ALA A 182 16.08 -7.84 1.34
CA ALA A 182 15.33 -8.88 2.03
C ALA A 182 13.96 -9.08 1.37
N VAL A 183 13.28 -7.99 1.02
CA VAL A 183 12.03 -8.01 0.26
C VAL A 183 12.24 -8.71 -1.09
N LEU A 184 13.28 -8.33 -1.84
CA LEU A 184 13.58 -8.95 -3.14
C LEU A 184 13.90 -10.44 -3.04
N ARG A 185 14.62 -10.88 -2.00
CA ARG A 185 14.86 -12.32 -1.77
C ARG A 185 13.56 -13.08 -1.54
N ALA A 186 12.65 -12.54 -0.74
CA ALA A 186 11.35 -13.15 -0.49
C ALA A 186 10.50 -13.24 -1.76
N ILE A 187 10.44 -12.14 -2.53
CA ILE A 187 9.73 -12.09 -3.81
C ILE A 187 10.31 -13.10 -4.78
N ARG A 188 11.64 -13.09 -5.02
CA ARG A 188 12.27 -14.01 -5.98
C ARG A 188 12.03 -15.47 -5.61
N ARG A 189 12.17 -15.83 -4.32
CA ARG A 189 11.85 -17.18 -3.84
C ARG A 189 10.42 -17.58 -4.21
N TYR A 190 9.45 -16.71 -3.94
CA TYR A 190 8.06 -16.97 -4.27
C TYR A 190 7.79 -17.06 -5.78
N LEU A 191 8.39 -16.19 -6.60
CA LEU A 191 8.23 -16.22 -8.05
C LEU A 191 8.85 -17.46 -8.71
N HIS A 192 9.92 -18.01 -8.11
CA HIS A 192 10.61 -19.20 -8.60
C HIS A 192 10.07 -20.52 -8.05
N ASP A 193 9.14 -20.50 -7.08
CA ASP A 193 8.48 -21.73 -6.62
C ASP A 193 7.72 -22.36 -7.79
N LYS A 194 8.05 -23.63 -8.08
CA LYS A 194 7.35 -24.44 -9.08
C LYS A 194 5.89 -24.62 -8.60
N ARG A 195 4.95 -24.42 -9.54
CA ARG A 195 3.53 -24.70 -9.33
C ARG A 195 3.32 -26.20 -9.12
#